data_AF-A0A3M6RSD4-F1
#
_entry.id   AF-A0A3M6RSD4-F1
#
_cell.length_a   1.000
_cell.length_b   1.000
_cell.length_c   1.000
_cell.angle_alpha   90.00
_cell.angle_beta   90.00
_cell.angle_gamma   90.00
#
_symmetry.space_group_name_H-M   'P 1'
#
loop_
_entity.id
_entity.type
_entity.pdbx_description
1 polymer ?
#
loop_
_entity_poly.entity_id
_entity_poly.type
_entity_poly.pdbx_seq_one_letter_code
_entity_poly.pdbx_strand_id
1 'polypeptide(L)'
;MAEARCGEDLFRQERRVTAATLGEICAALGGQLHGDAATPITAIAALESAGPTQISFLSNPRLLPLLQASQAACVIVQAAHAEQAQARGACIVAEDPYLYFARLTQWWRQRLGDLPAPGIHPSAVVDPSAQIDATASIGPLTVIGPGVRIGAHSRIGARVTIERNCEIGARCIVQSGAVIGGDGFGFAQAPAAGGKVWVKIEQLGAVRIGDDVEIGANTCIDRGALGDTVIANGVKLDNLIQIAHNVQVGENTAMAACVGISGSTKIGANCTLAGGVGVVGHIELADNTHVSGATVISRSLTEPGRYTGVYPFEPHAKWEQNAALLRQLKKMRERIKALEKELAALQGGQPPQPSA
;
A
#
# COMPACT_ATOMS: atom_id res chain seq x y z
N MET A 1 -0.38 30.36 45.47
CA MET A 1 -1.12 29.09 45.31
C MET A 1 -2.56 29.43 44.98
N ALA A 2 -2.90 29.41 43.71
CA ALA A 2 -4.27 29.61 43.24
C ALA A 2 -4.66 28.33 42.47
N GLU A 3 -5.56 27.55 43.05
CA GLU A 3 -6.10 26.34 42.45
C GLU A 3 -7.02 26.71 41.30
N ALA A 4 -6.63 26.33 40.09
CA ALA A 4 -7.49 26.33 38.93
C ALA A 4 -8.44 25.13 39.03
N ARG A 5 -9.73 25.38 39.19
CA ARG A 5 -10.78 24.39 38.90
C ARG A 5 -10.77 24.14 37.40
N CYS A 6 -10.13 23.05 36.99
CA CYS A 6 -10.17 22.55 35.63
C CYS A 6 -11.60 22.07 35.34
N GLY A 7 -12.29 22.77 34.43
CA GLY A 7 -13.60 22.35 33.93
C GLY A 7 -13.45 21.14 33.01
N GLU A 8 -14.15 20.06 33.36
CA GLU A 8 -14.30 18.86 32.52
C GLU A 8 -15.19 19.10 31.27
N ASP A 9 -15.65 20.32 31.03
CA ASP A 9 -16.65 20.65 30.00
C ASP A 9 -16.08 21.11 28.63
N LEU A 10 -14.77 20.97 28.38
CA LEU A 10 -14.14 21.45 27.14
C LEU A 10 -13.95 20.39 26.03
N PHE A 11 -14.38 19.13 26.22
CA PHE A 11 -14.21 18.05 25.23
C PHE A 11 -15.48 17.64 24.46
N ARG A 12 -16.61 18.33 24.64
CA ARG A 12 -17.82 18.15 23.81
C ARG A 12 -18.02 19.32 22.86
N GLN A 13 -17.09 19.52 21.92
CA GLN A 13 -17.53 20.07 20.64
C GLN A 13 -18.35 18.98 19.96
N GLU A 14 -19.66 19.16 19.95
CA GLU A 14 -20.61 18.36 19.19
C GLU A 14 -20.13 18.26 17.73
N ARG A 15 -19.44 17.16 17.40
CA ARG A 15 -19.38 16.68 16.03
C ARG A 15 -20.83 16.62 15.59
N ARG A 16 -21.23 17.41 14.58
CA ARG A 16 -22.52 17.27 13.92
C ARG A 16 -22.56 15.87 13.31
N VAL A 17 -22.95 14.88 14.11
CA VAL A 17 -23.23 13.53 13.64
C VAL A 17 -24.56 13.65 12.93
N THR A 18 -24.53 13.95 11.63
CA THR A 18 -25.70 13.73 10.79
C THR A 18 -25.87 12.22 10.67
N ALA A 19 -26.62 11.64 11.61
CA ALA A 19 -27.06 10.26 11.53
C ALA A 19 -27.61 9.99 10.12
N ALA A 20 -27.25 8.86 9.55
CA ALA A 20 -27.76 8.40 8.27
C ALA A 20 -28.81 7.33 8.50
N THR A 21 -29.79 7.20 7.61
CA THR A 21 -30.70 6.04 7.68
C THR A 21 -30.16 4.87 6.85
N LEU A 22 -30.59 3.65 7.16
CA LEU A 22 -30.29 2.49 6.31
C LEU A 22 -30.80 2.68 4.87
N GLY A 23 -31.93 3.37 4.70
CA GLY A 23 -32.45 3.75 3.40
C GLY A 23 -31.51 4.67 2.61
N GLU A 24 -30.95 5.71 3.26
CA GLU A 24 -29.97 6.61 2.62
C GLU A 24 -28.71 5.86 2.19
N ILE A 25 -28.19 4.98 3.06
CA ILE A 25 -26.99 4.17 2.78
C ILE A 25 -27.24 3.25 1.58
N CYS A 26 -28.36 2.53 1.59
CA CYS A 26 -28.73 1.61 0.52
C CYS A 26 -29.02 2.34 -0.81
N ALA A 27 -29.66 3.51 -0.75
CA ALA A 27 -29.88 4.33 -1.94
C ALA A 27 -28.57 4.84 -2.57
N ALA A 28 -27.57 5.17 -1.74
CA ALA A 28 -26.28 5.67 -2.22
C ALA A 28 -25.35 4.55 -2.74
N LEU A 29 -25.39 3.36 -2.14
CA LEU A 29 -24.38 2.32 -2.37
C LEU A 29 -24.96 1.04 -3.03
N GLY A 30 -26.28 0.93 -3.14
CA GLY A 30 -26.99 -0.25 -3.61
C GLY A 30 -27.16 -1.33 -2.53
N GLY A 31 -27.39 -2.57 -2.96
CA GLY A 31 -27.65 -3.71 -2.09
C GLY A 31 -29.13 -3.91 -1.78
N GLN A 32 -29.45 -5.05 -1.17
CA GLN A 32 -30.82 -5.39 -0.76
C GLN A 32 -30.96 -5.24 0.75
N LEU A 33 -31.71 -4.23 1.19
CA LEU A 33 -32.00 -4.00 2.59
C LEU A 33 -33.11 -4.92 3.09
N HIS A 34 -32.84 -5.64 4.18
CA HIS A 34 -33.82 -6.35 4.98
C HIS A 34 -33.87 -5.70 6.37
N GLY A 35 -34.99 -5.08 6.73
CA GLY A 35 -35.15 -4.31 7.96
C GLY A 35 -35.81 -2.96 7.72
N ASP A 36 -35.93 -2.14 8.76
CA ASP A 36 -36.53 -0.81 8.65
C ASP A 36 -35.55 0.20 8.03
N ALA A 37 -35.92 0.76 6.87
CA ALA A 37 -35.15 1.78 6.16
C ALA A 37 -34.99 3.08 6.96
N ALA A 38 -35.86 3.36 7.93
CA ALA A 38 -35.78 4.52 8.80
C ALA A 38 -34.77 4.35 9.96
N THR A 39 -34.20 3.15 10.14
CA THR A 39 -33.26 2.88 11.24
C THR A 39 -32.07 3.84 11.18
N PRO A 40 -31.81 4.61 12.25
CA PRO A 40 -30.69 5.55 12.29
C PRO A 40 -29.36 4.85 12.54
N ILE A 41 -28.35 5.24 11.77
CA ILE A 41 -26.97 4.80 11.86
C ILE A 41 -26.10 6.01 12.17
N THR A 42 -25.28 5.89 13.21
CA THR A 42 -24.44 6.96 13.74
C THR A 42 -22.96 6.76 13.45
N ALA A 43 -22.52 5.52 13.25
CA ALA A 43 -21.15 5.18 12.90
C ALA A 43 -21.03 3.79 12.26
N ILE A 44 -19.84 3.54 11.70
CA ILE A 44 -19.40 2.22 11.25
C ILE A 44 -18.56 1.60 12.37
N ALA A 45 -18.75 0.31 12.66
CA ALA A 45 -18.01 -0.39 13.70
C ALA A 45 -17.70 -1.85 13.34
N ALA A 46 -16.68 -2.42 14.00
CA ALA A 46 -16.34 -3.84 13.87
C ALA A 46 -17.44 -4.73 14.45
N LEU A 47 -17.55 -5.96 13.94
CA LEU A 47 -18.69 -6.84 14.22
C LEU A 47 -18.82 -7.16 15.72
N GLU A 48 -17.68 -7.28 16.41
CA GLU A 48 -17.54 -7.62 17.82
C GLU A 48 -17.94 -6.50 18.77
N SER A 49 -17.77 -5.24 18.36
CA SER A 49 -17.95 -4.05 19.20
C SER A 49 -19.08 -3.14 18.73
N ALA A 50 -19.70 -3.44 17.59
CA ALA A 50 -20.79 -2.65 17.03
C ALA A 50 -22.01 -2.65 17.94
N GLY A 51 -22.46 -1.46 18.32
CA GLY A 51 -23.67 -1.22 19.10
C GLY A 51 -24.93 -1.02 18.24
N PRO A 52 -26.08 -0.81 18.90
CA PRO A 52 -27.41 -0.84 18.28
C PRO A 52 -27.73 0.35 17.35
N THR A 53 -26.79 1.28 17.17
CA THR A 53 -26.89 2.42 16.26
C THR A 53 -25.77 2.44 15.23
N GLN A 54 -25.03 1.32 15.10
CA GLN A 54 -23.86 1.22 14.24
C GLN A 54 -24.05 0.15 13.18
N ILE A 55 -23.47 0.38 12.01
CA ILE A 55 -23.44 -0.58 10.91
C ILE A 55 -22.10 -1.33 10.90
N SER A 56 -22.15 -2.63 10.62
CA SER A 56 -20.98 -3.49 10.49
C SER A 56 -21.04 -4.29 9.18
N PHE A 57 -20.05 -5.15 8.94
CA PHE A 57 -20.00 -6.03 7.79
C PHE A 57 -19.39 -7.38 8.14
N LEU A 58 -19.74 -8.41 7.36
CA LEU A 58 -19.15 -9.74 7.43
C LEU A 58 -18.63 -10.12 6.04
N SER A 59 -17.31 -10.09 5.86
CA SER A 59 -16.65 -10.58 4.63
C SER A 59 -15.84 -11.86 4.84
N ASN A 60 -15.39 -12.14 6.07
CA ASN A 60 -14.65 -13.36 6.40
C ASN A 60 -15.59 -14.41 7.00
N PRO A 61 -15.84 -15.54 6.31
CA PRO A 61 -16.73 -16.59 6.82
C PRO A 61 -16.31 -17.16 8.19
N ARG A 62 -15.03 -17.07 8.56
CA ARG A 62 -14.55 -17.51 9.89
C ARG A 62 -15.13 -16.69 11.04
N LEU A 63 -15.64 -15.48 10.76
CA LEU A 63 -16.26 -14.60 11.74
C LEU A 63 -17.78 -14.81 11.84
N LEU A 64 -18.34 -15.81 11.15
CA LEU A 64 -19.78 -16.12 11.22
C LEU A 64 -20.30 -16.34 12.66
N PRO A 65 -19.57 -16.97 13.60
CA PRO A 65 -20.04 -17.07 14.98
C PRO A 65 -20.26 -15.71 15.66
N LEU A 66 -19.52 -14.67 15.24
CA LEU A 66 -19.66 -13.30 15.77
C LEU A 66 -20.89 -12.59 15.21
N LEU A 67 -21.38 -13.00 14.03
CA LEU A 67 -22.59 -12.42 13.42
C LEU A 67 -23.77 -12.53 14.39
N GLN A 68 -23.99 -13.71 14.96
CA GLN A 68 -25.14 -13.96 15.85
C GLN A 68 -25.05 -13.17 17.16
N ALA A 69 -23.84 -12.95 17.68
CA ALA A 69 -23.63 -12.20 18.91
C ALA A 69 -23.66 -10.66 18.72
N SER A 70 -23.52 -10.19 17.47
CA SER A 70 -23.34 -8.77 17.16
C SER A 70 -24.58 -7.94 17.51
N GLN A 71 -24.35 -6.84 18.21
CA GLN A 71 -25.36 -5.85 18.59
C GLN A 71 -25.51 -4.74 17.53
N ALA A 72 -24.91 -4.89 16.35
CA ALA A 72 -25.00 -3.91 15.28
C ALA A 72 -26.45 -3.65 14.86
N ALA A 73 -26.79 -2.38 14.60
CA ALA A 73 -28.07 -2.01 14.01
C ALA A 73 -28.30 -2.76 12.69
N CYS A 74 -27.25 -2.86 11.87
CA CYS A 74 -27.27 -3.54 10.58
C CYS A 74 -25.92 -4.21 10.31
N VAL A 75 -25.94 -5.38 9.67
CA VAL A 75 -24.72 -6.04 9.18
C VAL A 75 -24.81 -6.24 7.67
N ILE A 76 -23.78 -5.80 6.95
CA ILE A 76 -23.63 -6.03 5.51
C ILE A 76 -23.10 -7.45 5.29
N VAL A 77 -23.78 -8.24 4.46
CA VAL A 77 -23.45 -9.66 4.25
C VAL A 77 -23.56 -10.06 2.78
N GLN A 78 -22.92 -11.18 2.42
CA GLN A 78 -23.18 -11.84 1.13
C GLN A 78 -24.51 -12.59 1.16
N ALA A 79 -25.07 -12.87 -0.02
CA ALA A 79 -26.30 -13.64 -0.16
C ALA A 79 -26.27 -14.99 0.58
N ALA A 80 -25.11 -15.66 0.60
CA ALA A 80 -24.91 -16.93 1.31
C ALA A 80 -25.10 -16.86 2.84
N HIS A 81 -25.12 -15.65 3.42
CA HIS A 81 -25.31 -15.41 4.85
C HIS A 81 -26.55 -14.57 5.16
N ALA A 82 -27.42 -14.35 4.16
CA ALA A 82 -28.59 -13.50 4.30
C ALA A 82 -29.58 -14.04 5.33
N GLU A 83 -29.84 -15.35 5.34
CA GLU A 83 -30.77 -15.98 6.30
C GLU A 83 -30.28 -15.81 7.74
N GLN A 84 -29.00 -16.08 8.00
CA GLN A 84 -28.39 -15.92 9.32
C GLN A 84 -28.39 -14.45 9.77
N ALA A 85 -28.16 -13.52 8.84
CA ALA A 85 -28.17 -12.10 9.14
C ALA A 85 -29.59 -11.59 9.43
N GLN A 86 -30.59 -12.04 8.67
CA GLN A 86 -32.01 -11.72 8.89
C GLN A 86 -32.54 -12.28 10.21
N ALA A 87 -32.11 -13.50 10.59
CA ALA A 87 -32.46 -14.09 11.88
C ALA A 87 -31.90 -13.29 13.06
N ARG A 88 -30.77 -12.60 12.88
CA ARG A 88 -30.16 -11.71 13.87
C ARG A 88 -30.85 -10.34 13.92
N GLY A 89 -31.22 -9.77 12.78
CA GLY A 89 -31.83 -8.44 12.69
C GLY A 89 -31.68 -7.81 11.30
N ALA A 90 -31.61 -6.49 11.22
CA ALA A 90 -31.47 -5.82 9.93
C ALA A 90 -30.14 -6.16 9.23
N CYS A 91 -30.16 -6.30 7.91
CA CYS A 91 -28.98 -6.55 7.10
C CYS A 91 -29.09 -5.93 5.72
N ILE A 92 -27.93 -5.64 5.11
CA ILE A 92 -27.83 -5.27 3.70
C ILE A 92 -27.12 -6.41 2.98
N VAL A 93 -27.79 -7.05 2.04
CA VAL A 93 -27.19 -8.08 1.19
C VAL A 93 -26.48 -7.40 0.03
N ALA A 94 -25.18 -7.60 -0.07
CA ALA A 94 -24.32 -7.06 -1.11
C ALA A 94 -23.49 -8.18 -1.76
N GLU A 95 -23.10 -7.99 -3.02
CA GLU A 95 -22.26 -8.95 -3.76
C GLU A 95 -20.88 -9.13 -3.07
N ASP A 96 -20.26 -8.02 -2.70
CA ASP A 96 -19.00 -7.99 -1.95
C ASP A 96 -19.13 -7.06 -0.73
N PRO A 97 -19.32 -7.60 0.48
CA PRO A 97 -19.40 -6.83 1.72
C PRO A 97 -18.14 -6.06 2.06
N TYR A 98 -16.96 -6.54 1.65
CA TYR A 98 -15.70 -5.84 1.92
C TYR A 98 -15.57 -4.60 1.04
N LEU A 99 -15.90 -4.74 -0.25
CA LEU A 99 -16.00 -3.59 -1.16
C LEU A 99 -17.10 -2.61 -0.72
N TYR A 100 -18.25 -3.12 -0.30
CA TYR A 100 -19.34 -2.28 0.23
C TYR A 100 -18.87 -1.50 1.45
N PHE A 101 -18.20 -2.16 2.39
CA PHE A 101 -17.60 -1.51 3.56
C PHE A 101 -16.63 -0.40 3.13
N ALA A 102 -15.73 -0.65 2.18
CA ALA A 102 -14.81 0.37 1.68
C ALA A 102 -15.56 1.60 1.13
N ARG A 103 -16.57 1.40 0.27
CA ARG A 103 -17.40 2.49 -0.26
C ARG A 103 -18.19 3.20 0.83
N LEU A 104 -18.70 2.46 1.81
CA LEU A 104 -19.40 3.01 2.97
C LEU A 104 -18.50 3.94 3.77
N THR A 105 -17.23 3.58 4.02
CA THR A 105 -16.29 4.48 4.72
C THR A 105 -16.05 5.78 3.95
N GLN A 106 -15.98 5.72 2.62
CA GLN A 106 -15.79 6.90 1.76
C GLN A 106 -17.02 7.82 1.82
N TRP A 107 -18.22 7.24 1.67
CA TRP A 107 -19.49 7.95 1.78
C TRP A 107 -19.66 8.58 3.16
N TRP A 108 -19.33 7.84 4.22
CA TRP A 108 -19.42 8.33 5.59
C TRP A 108 -18.48 9.51 5.84
N ARG A 109 -17.23 9.41 5.38
CA ARG A 109 -16.24 10.48 5.50
C ARG A 109 -16.67 11.74 4.75
N GLN A 110 -17.29 11.61 3.58
CA GLN A 110 -17.85 12.75 2.84
C GLN A 110 -18.97 13.43 3.63
N ARG A 111 -19.88 12.65 4.23
CA ARG A 111 -20.99 13.17 5.03
C ARG A 111 -20.53 13.87 6.31
N LEU A 112 -19.45 13.39 6.93
CA LEU A 112 -18.84 14.05 8.10
C LEU A 112 -18.22 15.42 7.75
N GLY A 113 -17.93 15.70 6.48
CA GLY A 113 -17.23 16.92 6.08
C GLY A 113 -15.73 16.90 6.44
N ASP A 114 -15.18 15.74 6.81
CA ASP A 114 -13.76 15.54 7.21
C ASP A 114 -12.79 15.50 6.02
N LEU A 115 -13.21 16.03 4.87
CA LEU A 115 -12.35 16.17 3.70
C LEU A 115 -11.65 17.53 3.74
N PRO A 116 -10.33 17.57 3.47
CA PRO A 116 -9.64 18.85 3.29
C PRO A 116 -10.39 19.70 2.25
N ALA A 117 -10.68 20.94 2.60
CA ALA A 117 -11.24 21.88 1.64
C ALA A 117 -10.24 22.11 0.49
N PRO A 118 -10.71 22.32 -0.75
CA PRO A 118 -9.84 22.80 -1.82
C PRO A 118 -9.13 24.10 -1.42
N GLY A 119 -7.92 24.29 -1.94
CA GLY A 119 -7.10 25.46 -1.69
C GLY A 119 -5.73 25.12 -1.12
N ILE A 120 -4.91 26.17 -0.96
CA ILE A 120 -3.54 26.09 -0.48
C ILE A 120 -3.51 26.59 0.95
N HIS A 121 -3.05 25.76 1.89
CA HIS A 121 -2.92 26.18 3.28
C HIS A 121 -1.95 27.38 3.39
N PRO A 122 -2.24 28.41 4.22
CA PRO A 122 -1.40 29.63 4.28
C PRO A 122 0.07 29.42 4.65
N SER A 123 0.39 28.30 5.29
CA SER A 123 1.78 27.94 5.65
C SER A 123 2.49 27.06 4.61
N ALA A 124 1.84 26.71 3.50
CA ALA A 124 2.50 26.04 2.39
C ALA A 124 3.36 27.05 1.62
N VAL A 125 4.52 26.60 1.15
CA VAL A 125 5.43 27.39 0.30
C VAL A 125 5.31 26.85 -1.11
N VAL A 126 4.79 27.68 -2.02
CA VAL A 126 4.52 27.28 -3.40
C VAL A 126 5.27 28.20 -4.34
N ASP A 127 6.10 27.62 -5.20
CA ASP A 127 6.78 28.38 -6.24
C ASP A 127 5.76 29.03 -7.20
N PRO A 128 5.95 30.31 -7.62
CA PRO A 128 5.01 31.01 -8.48
C PRO A 128 4.74 30.34 -9.84
N SER A 129 5.66 29.49 -10.32
CA SER A 129 5.50 28.76 -11.59
C SER A 129 4.71 27.45 -11.46
N ALA A 130 4.41 27.00 -10.24
CA ALA A 130 3.63 25.79 -10.01
C ALA A 130 2.18 25.98 -10.46
N GLN A 131 1.58 24.90 -10.98
CA GLN A 131 0.22 24.88 -11.50
C GLN A 131 -0.60 23.87 -10.70
N ILE A 132 -1.46 24.39 -9.84
CA ILE A 132 -2.27 23.58 -8.91
C ILE A 132 -3.72 23.79 -9.30
N ASP A 133 -4.43 22.70 -9.57
CA ASP A 133 -5.85 22.77 -9.87
C ASP A 133 -6.64 23.38 -8.69
N ALA A 134 -7.65 24.19 -9.00
CA ALA A 134 -8.44 24.90 -7.99
C ALA A 134 -9.22 23.96 -7.04
N THR A 135 -9.43 22.71 -7.44
CA THR A 135 -10.11 21.70 -6.65
C THR A 135 -9.16 20.85 -5.79
N ALA A 136 -7.84 21.03 -5.94
CA ALA A 136 -6.84 20.35 -5.13
C ALA A 136 -6.70 20.98 -3.74
N SER A 137 -6.27 20.19 -2.77
CA SER A 137 -6.03 20.63 -1.39
C SER A 137 -4.57 20.45 -1.02
N ILE A 138 -3.90 21.53 -0.60
CA ILE A 138 -2.50 21.51 -0.18
C ILE A 138 -2.41 21.75 1.33
N GLY A 139 -1.88 20.77 2.05
CA GLY A 139 -1.75 20.77 3.49
C GLY A 139 -0.65 21.70 4.03
N PRO A 140 -0.64 21.95 5.36
CA PRO A 140 0.28 22.88 5.99
C PRO A 140 1.75 22.47 5.84
N LEU A 141 2.63 23.47 5.71
CA LEU A 141 4.09 23.29 5.63
C LEU A 141 4.56 22.44 4.43
N THR A 142 3.69 22.24 3.43
CA THR A 142 4.04 21.61 2.16
C THR A 142 4.92 22.56 1.35
N VAL A 143 5.94 22.02 0.68
CA VAL A 143 6.81 22.76 -0.23
C VAL A 143 6.59 22.25 -1.64
N ILE A 144 6.21 23.15 -2.54
CA ILE A 144 5.96 22.86 -3.96
C ILE A 144 6.97 23.65 -4.79
N GLY A 145 7.85 22.93 -5.46
CA GLY A 145 8.94 23.50 -6.25
C GLY A 145 8.51 24.03 -7.63
N PRO A 146 9.46 24.61 -8.39
CA PRO A 146 9.20 25.23 -9.68
C PRO A 146 8.64 24.26 -10.72
N GLY A 147 7.68 24.72 -11.51
CA GLY A 147 7.11 23.96 -12.63
C GLY A 147 6.31 22.71 -12.24
N VAL A 148 6.04 22.50 -10.94
CA VAL A 148 5.23 21.38 -10.47
C VAL A 148 3.79 21.53 -10.95
N ARG A 149 3.16 20.40 -11.33
CA ARG A 149 1.72 20.36 -11.67
C ARG A 149 0.98 19.38 -10.77
N ILE A 150 -0.19 19.80 -10.28
CA ILE A 150 -1.05 18.98 -9.42
C ILE A 150 -2.48 19.00 -9.98
N GLY A 151 -3.00 17.81 -10.30
CA GLY A 151 -4.31 17.63 -10.91
C GLY A 151 -5.50 17.80 -9.96
N ALA A 152 -6.69 17.81 -10.56
CA ALA A 152 -7.96 18.05 -9.87
C ALA A 152 -8.23 17.06 -8.73
N HIS A 153 -8.83 17.55 -7.66
CA HIS A 153 -9.24 16.79 -6.47
C HIS A 153 -8.11 16.04 -5.76
N SER A 154 -6.84 16.31 -6.11
CA SER A 154 -5.69 15.74 -5.42
C SER A 154 -5.49 16.37 -4.04
N ARG A 155 -5.09 15.57 -3.07
CA ARG A 155 -4.92 15.95 -1.67
C ARG A 155 -3.49 15.70 -1.25
N ILE A 156 -2.78 16.79 -0.98
CA ILE A 156 -1.40 16.75 -0.52
C ILE A 156 -1.38 17.03 0.99
N GLY A 157 -0.88 16.08 1.76
CA GLY A 157 -0.81 16.14 3.23
C GLY A 157 0.19 17.17 3.75
N ALA A 158 0.36 17.22 5.06
CA ALA A 158 1.28 18.17 5.69
C ALA A 158 2.75 17.80 5.45
N ARG A 159 3.62 18.80 5.35
CA ARG A 159 5.08 18.61 5.24
C ARG A 159 5.50 17.71 4.07
N VAL A 160 4.73 17.70 2.99
CA VAL A 160 5.15 17.03 1.75
C VAL A 160 6.10 17.95 1.00
N THR A 161 7.14 17.38 0.40
CA THR A 161 8.03 18.12 -0.51
C THR A 161 7.88 17.57 -1.92
N ILE A 162 7.53 18.45 -2.87
CA ILE A 162 7.43 18.11 -4.29
C ILE A 162 8.44 18.97 -5.04
N GLU A 163 9.48 18.33 -5.56
CA GLU A 163 10.60 18.99 -6.21
C GLU A 163 10.30 19.40 -7.66
N ARG A 164 11.17 20.22 -8.23
CA ARG A 164 10.98 20.86 -9.54
C ARG A 164 10.47 19.91 -10.64
N ASN A 165 9.56 20.42 -11.47
CA ASN A 165 9.01 19.79 -12.68
C ASN A 165 8.29 18.45 -12.47
N CYS A 166 7.97 18.06 -11.24
CA CYS A 166 7.15 16.86 -11.00
C CYS A 166 5.69 17.09 -11.39
N GLU A 167 5.03 16.03 -11.82
CA GLU A 167 3.60 16.05 -12.16
C GLU A 167 2.86 15.00 -11.35
N ILE A 168 1.74 15.41 -10.75
CA ILE A 168 0.81 14.57 -10.02
C ILE A 168 -0.56 14.70 -10.68
N GLY A 169 -1.14 13.57 -11.09
CA GLY A 169 -2.46 13.49 -11.70
C GLY A 169 -3.61 13.91 -10.77
N ALA A 170 -4.83 13.58 -11.20
CA ALA A 170 -6.06 13.88 -10.49
C ALA A 170 -6.39 12.81 -9.43
N ARG A 171 -7.12 13.22 -8.39
CA ARG A 171 -7.63 12.35 -7.31
C ARG A 171 -6.53 11.60 -6.54
N CYS A 172 -5.31 12.12 -6.57
CA CYS A 172 -4.20 11.54 -5.84
C CYS A 172 -4.26 11.89 -4.36
N ILE A 173 -3.74 11.00 -3.52
CA ILE A 173 -3.61 11.22 -2.08
C ILE A 173 -2.15 11.06 -1.69
N VAL A 174 -1.53 12.10 -1.17
CA VAL A 174 -0.14 12.06 -0.69
C VAL A 174 -0.13 12.34 0.80
N GLN A 175 0.29 11.37 1.59
CA GLN A 175 0.30 11.46 3.05
C GLN A 175 1.50 12.28 3.53
N SER A 176 1.46 12.64 4.82
CA SER A 176 2.40 13.61 5.39
C SER A 176 3.85 13.14 5.33
N GLY A 177 4.77 14.08 5.08
CA GLY A 177 6.22 13.83 5.10
C GLY A 177 6.78 13.11 3.87
N ALA A 178 5.96 12.78 2.88
CA ALA A 178 6.45 12.20 1.62
C ALA A 178 7.34 13.19 0.86
N VAL A 179 8.35 12.67 0.15
CA VAL A 179 9.27 13.45 -0.69
C VAL A 179 9.21 12.93 -2.12
N ILE A 180 8.86 13.80 -3.06
CA ILE A 180 8.66 13.46 -4.47
C ILE A 180 9.62 14.28 -5.32
N GLY A 181 10.44 13.60 -6.12
CA GLY A 181 11.40 14.20 -7.03
C GLY A 181 12.72 14.61 -6.39
N GLY A 182 13.06 14.04 -5.23
CA GLY A 182 14.41 14.17 -4.65
C GLY A 182 15.48 13.54 -5.55
N ASP A 183 16.71 13.96 -5.38
CA ASP A 183 17.85 13.40 -6.13
C ASP A 183 18.11 11.94 -5.72
N GLY A 184 18.04 11.03 -6.69
CA GLY A 184 18.39 9.62 -6.47
C GLY A 184 19.88 9.38 -6.22
N PHE A 185 20.19 8.12 -5.87
CA PHE A 185 21.55 7.64 -5.57
C PHE A 185 22.42 7.47 -6.83
N GLY A 186 22.75 8.58 -7.49
CA GLY A 186 23.64 8.62 -8.66
C GLY A 186 25.07 9.01 -8.29
N PHE A 187 26.00 8.05 -8.27
CA PHE A 187 27.41 8.29 -8.00
C PHE A 187 28.32 7.44 -8.88
N ALA A 188 29.42 8.03 -9.38
CA ALA A 188 30.49 7.32 -10.08
C ALA A 188 31.76 7.29 -9.22
N GLN A 189 32.52 6.19 -9.26
CA GLN A 189 33.83 6.14 -8.60
C GLN A 189 34.91 6.79 -9.46
N ALA A 190 35.59 7.79 -8.93
CA ALA A 190 36.78 8.38 -9.53
C ALA A 190 38.03 8.04 -8.71
N PRO A 191 39.22 7.89 -9.34
CA PRO A 191 40.48 7.81 -8.62
C PRO A 191 40.71 9.07 -7.76
N ALA A 192 41.26 8.88 -6.57
CA ALA A 192 41.69 9.96 -5.68
C ALA A 192 43.00 9.58 -4.96
N ALA A 193 43.72 10.57 -4.41
CA ALA A 193 44.89 10.29 -3.59
C ALA A 193 44.48 9.40 -2.39
N GLY A 194 45.06 8.20 -2.29
CA GLY A 194 44.74 7.24 -1.24
C GLY A 194 43.53 6.31 -1.50
N GLY A 195 42.95 6.30 -2.70
CA GLY A 195 41.91 5.32 -3.04
C GLY A 195 40.93 5.79 -4.12
N LYS A 196 39.63 5.70 -3.81
CA LYS A 196 38.54 6.11 -4.69
C LYS A 196 37.61 7.08 -3.95
N VAL A 197 37.02 8.02 -4.69
CA VAL A 197 35.99 8.94 -4.21
C VAL A 197 34.72 8.78 -5.04
N TRP A 198 33.57 8.98 -4.41
CA TRP A 198 32.28 9.02 -5.11
C TRP A 198 32.02 10.44 -5.62
N VAL A 199 31.82 10.58 -6.92
CA VAL A 199 31.49 11.83 -7.59
C VAL A 199 30.00 11.81 -7.94
N LYS A 200 29.29 12.89 -7.60
CA LYS A 200 27.85 13.04 -7.83
C LYS A 200 27.53 12.98 -9.32
N ILE A 201 26.47 12.25 -9.66
CA ILE A 201 25.82 12.30 -10.97
C ILE A 201 24.53 13.10 -10.78
N GLU A 202 24.45 14.24 -11.47
CA GLU A 202 23.27 15.11 -11.43
C GLU A 202 22.03 14.39 -11.97
N GLN A 203 20.90 14.54 -11.26
CA GLN A 203 19.64 13.92 -11.63
C GLN A 203 18.76 14.96 -12.35
N LEU A 204 18.64 14.80 -13.65
CA LEU A 204 18.09 15.81 -14.56
C LEU A 204 16.62 15.57 -14.93
N GLY A 205 16.11 14.36 -14.71
CA GLY A 205 14.70 14.03 -14.92
C GLY A 205 13.79 14.58 -13.82
N ALA A 206 12.55 14.13 -13.82
CA ALA A 206 11.51 14.44 -12.85
C ALA A 206 10.75 13.17 -12.42
N VAL A 207 9.59 13.36 -11.80
CA VAL A 207 8.64 12.30 -11.44
C VAL A 207 7.30 12.57 -12.14
N ARG A 208 6.72 11.53 -12.74
CA ARG A 208 5.38 11.54 -13.34
C ARG A 208 4.48 10.57 -12.57
N ILE A 209 3.47 11.11 -11.90
CA ILE A 209 2.46 10.34 -11.17
C ILE A 209 1.12 10.49 -11.88
N GLY A 210 0.51 9.37 -12.24
CA GLY A 210 -0.80 9.32 -12.88
C GLY A 210 -1.95 9.66 -11.94
N ASP A 211 -3.16 9.35 -12.38
CA ASP A 211 -4.41 9.57 -11.65
C ASP A 211 -4.66 8.49 -10.58
N ASP A 212 -5.44 8.83 -9.56
CA ASP A 212 -5.92 7.89 -8.53
C ASP A 212 -4.78 7.18 -7.77
N VAL A 213 -3.61 7.81 -7.66
CA VAL A 213 -2.45 7.26 -6.94
C VAL A 213 -2.52 7.63 -5.47
N GLU A 214 -2.21 6.68 -4.59
CA GLU A 214 -2.05 6.93 -3.15
C GLU A 214 -0.60 6.69 -2.71
N ILE A 215 -0.02 7.64 -1.98
CA ILE A 215 1.36 7.63 -1.49
C ILE A 215 1.35 7.81 0.03
N GLY A 216 1.85 6.80 0.74
CA GLY A 216 1.93 6.77 2.19
C GLY A 216 2.92 7.75 2.80
N ALA A 217 2.88 7.84 4.13
CA ALA A 217 3.66 8.79 4.89
C ALA A 217 5.16 8.46 4.81
N ASN A 218 5.96 9.51 4.71
CA ASN A 218 7.43 9.42 4.60
C ASN A 218 7.93 8.50 3.47
N THR A 219 7.12 8.27 2.43
CA THR A 219 7.56 7.57 1.22
C THR A 219 8.39 8.53 0.36
N CYS A 220 9.49 8.03 -0.17
CA CYS A 220 10.43 8.77 -1.02
C CYS A 220 10.36 8.24 -2.45
N ILE A 221 10.17 9.14 -3.41
CA ILE A 221 10.19 8.84 -4.84
C ILE A 221 11.24 9.73 -5.50
N ASP A 222 12.36 9.14 -5.90
CA ASP A 222 13.45 9.87 -6.52
C ASP A 222 13.10 10.27 -7.95
N ARG A 223 13.55 11.44 -8.39
CA ARG A 223 13.51 11.82 -9.81
C ARG A 223 14.43 10.88 -10.60
N GLY A 224 14.14 10.71 -11.88
CA GLY A 224 15.03 9.95 -12.75
C GLY A 224 16.31 10.72 -13.11
N ALA A 225 17.34 9.97 -13.51
CA ALA A 225 18.64 10.53 -13.87
C ALA A 225 18.59 11.35 -15.17
N LEU A 226 18.00 10.78 -16.22
CA LEU A 226 17.83 11.42 -17.53
C LEU A 226 16.36 11.42 -17.98
N GLY A 227 15.76 10.23 -18.02
CA GLY A 227 14.30 10.09 -18.12
C GLY A 227 13.64 10.25 -16.75
N ASP A 228 12.31 10.17 -16.71
CA ASP A 228 11.54 10.35 -15.49
C ASP A 228 11.34 9.03 -14.73
N THR A 229 11.10 9.13 -13.42
CA THR A 229 10.49 8.05 -12.62
C THR A 229 8.98 8.12 -12.84
N VAL A 230 8.33 6.97 -13.08
CA VAL A 230 6.92 6.92 -13.50
C VAL A 230 6.11 6.04 -12.57
N ILE A 231 5.02 6.59 -12.03
CA ILE A 231 4.02 5.89 -11.24
C ILE A 231 2.70 5.97 -12.01
N ALA A 232 2.24 4.84 -12.57
CA ALA A 232 1.05 4.81 -13.39
C ALA A 232 -0.25 4.95 -12.56
N ASN A 233 -1.38 4.99 -13.25
CA ASN A 233 -2.69 5.23 -12.64
C ASN A 233 -3.06 4.15 -11.61
N GLY A 234 -3.75 4.55 -10.55
CA GLY A 234 -4.31 3.63 -9.57
C GLY A 234 -3.30 2.96 -8.64
N VAL A 235 -2.00 3.27 -8.75
CA VAL A 235 -0.96 2.69 -7.89
C VAL A 235 -1.17 3.07 -6.42
N LYS A 236 -0.96 2.10 -5.51
CA LYS A 236 -1.08 2.29 -4.06
C LYS A 236 0.25 1.99 -3.37
N LEU A 237 0.90 3.02 -2.86
CA LEU A 237 2.15 2.94 -2.11
C LEU A 237 1.85 3.22 -0.63
N ASP A 238 2.11 2.25 0.24
CA ASP A 238 2.02 2.42 1.68
C ASP A 238 3.19 3.29 2.22
N ASN A 239 3.32 3.37 3.54
CA ASN A 239 4.27 4.19 4.26
C ASN A 239 5.71 3.69 4.14
N LEU A 240 6.68 4.61 4.26
CA LEU A 240 8.11 4.30 4.33
C LEU A 240 8.63 3.49 3.13
N ILE A 241 8.05 3.70 1.95
CA ILE A 241 8.52 3.08 0.71
C ILE A 241 9.66 3.91 0.11
N GLN A 242 10.61 3.23 -0.53
CA GLN A 242 11.62 3.87 -1.39
C GLN A 242 11.40 3.45 -2.84
N ILE A 243 11.15 4.44 -3.71
CA ILE A 243 11.17 4.30 -5.17
C ILE A 243 12.40 5.03 -5.70
N ALA A 244 13.40 4.31 -6.17
CA ALA A 244 14.63 4.90 -6.70
C ALA A 244 14.44 5.52 -8.10
N HIS A 245 15.50 6.19 -8.57
CA HIS A 245 15.52 6.87 -9.86
C HIS A 245 15.16 5.96 -11.04
N ASN A 246 14.37 6.48 -11.99
CA ASN A 246 13.96 5.81 -13.23
C ASN A 246 13.10 4.54 -13.05
N VAL A 247 12.61 4.27 -11.84
CA VAL A 247 11.66 3.18 -11.64
C VAL A 247 10.37 3.47 -12.40
N GLN A 248 9.76 2.41 -12.95
CA GLN A 248 8.45 2.46 -13.59
C GLN A 248 7.52 1.48 -12.87
N VAL A 249 6.39 1.97 -12.37
CA VAL A 249 5.37 1.15 -11.71
C VAL A 249 4.11 1.15 -12.55
N GLY A 250 3.69 -0.03 -13.00
CA GLY A 250 2.50 -0.25 -13.82
C GLY A 250 1.19 -0.05 -13.06
N GLU A 251 0.10 0.06 -13.83
CA GLU A 251 -1.22 0.45 -13.30
C GLU A 251 -1.74 -0.50 -12.22
N ASN A 252 -2.46 0.07 -11.25
CA ASN A 252 -3.13 -0.67 -10.17
C ASN A 252 -2.22 -1.58 -9.34
N THR A 253 -0.91 -1.38 -9.38
CA THR A 253 0.05 -2.09 -8.54
C THR A 253 0.00 -1.55 -7.10
N ALA A 254 0.04 -2.47 -6.13
CA ALA A 254 0.03 -2.13 -4.71
C ALA A 254 1.33 -2.56 -4.02
N MET A 255 1.90 -1.69 -3.20
CA MET A 255 3.10 -1.96 -2.41
C MET A 255 2.82 -1.63 -0.95
N ALA A 256 3.03 -2.60 -0.07
CA ALA A 256 2.89 -2.44 1.37
C ALA A 256 4.11 -1.75 1.98
N ALA A 257 4.04 -1.42 3.28
CA ALA A 257 5.04 -0.61 3.94
C ALA A 257 6.46 -1.16 3.83
N CYS A 258 7.44 -0.25 3.81
CA CYS A 258 8.88 -0.56 3.81
C CYS A 258 9.36 -1.34 2.57
N VAL A 259 8.61 -1.33 1.47
CA VAL A 259 9.09 -1.84 0.17
C VAL A 259 10.18 -0.91 -0.38
N GLY A 260 11.25 -1.49 -0.92
CA GLY A 260 12.34 -0.77 -1.56
C GLY A 260 12.59 -1.25 -2.99
N ILE A 261 12.47 -0.34 -3.96
CA ILE A 261 12.69 -0.60 -5.38
C ILE A 261 13.92 0.16 -5.84
N SER A 262 14.94 -0.57 -6.29
CA SER A 262 16.20 0.02 -6.78
C SER A 262 16.06 0.57 -8.21
N GLY A 263 17.03 1.40 -8.61
CA GLY A 263 16.93 2.24 -9.80
C GLY A 263 16.73 1.47 -11.12
N SER A 264 16.02 2.11 -12.05
CA SER A 264 15.73 1.61 -13.41
C SER A 264 14.95 0.29 -13.48
N THR A 265 14.34 -0.13 -12.37
CA THR A 265 13.50 -1.33 -12.33
C THR A 265 12.09 -1.05 -12.85
N LYS A 266 11.51 -2.02 -13.56
CA LYS A 266 10.13 -1.96 -14.06
C LYS A 266 9.27 -2.97 -13.32
N ILE A 267 8.16 -2.50 -12.76
CA ILE A 267 7.15 -3.33 -12.11
C ILE A 267 5.92 -3.29 -13.00
N GLY A 268 5.43 -4.45 -13.43
CA GLY A 268 4.22 -4.58 -14.24
C GLY A 268 2.94 -4.10 -13.54
N ALA A 269 1.82 -4.14 -14.26
CA ALA A 269 0.50 -3.81 -13.77
C ALA A 269 -0.10 -4.90 -12.87
N ASN A 270 -1.01 -4.50 -11.98
CA ASN A 270 -1.74 -5.39 -11.06
C ASN A 270 -0.83 -6.25 -10.16
N CYS A 271 0.39 -5.78 -9.89
CA CYS A 271 1.32 -6.46 -8.99
C CYS A 271 0.96 -6.16 -7.52
N THR A 272 1.35 -7.07 -6.62
CA THR A 272 1.31 -6.79 -5.18
C THR A 272 2.65 -7.11 -4.53
N LEU A 273 3.29 -6.15 -3.88
CA LEU A 273 4.51 -6.38 -3.11
C LEU A 273 4.18 -6.21 -1.63
N ALA A 274 4.29 -7.30 -0.86
CA ALA A 274 4.03 -7.27 0.57
C ALA A 274 5.16 -6.56 1.35
N GLY A 275 4.93 -6.33 2.64
CA GLY A 275 5.76 -5.45 3.45
C GLY A 275 7.22 -5.90 3.49
N GLY A 276 8.14 -4.92 3.41
CA GLY A 276 9.59 -5.16 3.46
C GLY A 276 10.19 -5.88 2.24
N VAL A 277 9.46 -5.99 1.12
CA VAL A 277 10.03 -6.54 -0.11
C VAL A 277 11.13 -5.62 -0.66
N GLY A 278 12.25 -6.22 -1.05
CA GLY A 278 13.35 -5.52 -1.72
C GLY A 278 13.48 -5.98 -3.16
N VAL A 279 13.69 -5.05 -4.08
CA VAL A 279 13.89 -5.35 -5.52
C VAL A 279 15.19 -4.69 -5.98
N VAL A 280 16.10 -5.49 -6.55
CA VAL A 280 17.37 -4.97 -7.10
C VAL A 280 17.14 -4.10 -8.34
N GLY A 281 18.18 -3.41 -8.80
CA GLY A 281 18.08 -2.45 -9.91
C GLY A 281 18.09 -3.15 -11.27
N HIS A 282 17.60 -2.46 -12.29
CA HIS A 282 17.66 -2.89 -13.69
C HIS A 282 17.00 -4.25 -13.99
N ILE A 283 15.94 -4.58 -13.27
CA ILE A 283 15.15 -5.80 -13.53
C ILE A 283 13.70 -5.46 -13.85
N GLU A 284 12.97 -6.48 -14.32
CA GLU A 284 11.58 -6.35 -14.73
C GLU A 284 10.73 -7.42 -14.05
N LEU A 285 9.58 -7.02 -13.52
CA LEU A 285 8.55 -7.92 -13.00
C LEU A 285 7.36 -7.87 -13.96
N ALA A 286 6.93 -9.04 -14.44
CA ALA A 286 5.74 -9.18 -15.27
C ALA A 286 4.48 -8.71 -14.53
N ASP A 287 3.45 -8.36 -15.30
CA ASP A 287 2.12 -8.06 -14.76
C ASP A 287 1.59 -9.21 -13.91
N ASN A 288 0.72 -8.91 -12.93
CA ASN A 288 0.12 -9.89 -12.02
C ASN A 288 1.17 -10.69 -11.20
N THR A 289 2.28 -10.04 -10.86
CA THR A 289 3.31 -10.59 -9.96
C THR A 289 2.99 -10.26 -8.50
N HIS A 290 2.97 -11.27 -7.65
CA HIS A 290 2.67 -11.15 -6.23
C HIS A 290 3.86 -11.59 -5.38
N VAL A 291 4.53 -10.66 -4.71
CA VAL A 291 5.72 -10.94 -3.91
C VAL A 291 5.37 -10.99 -2.42
N SER A 292 5.66 -12.11 -1.77
CA SER A 292 5.45 -12.32 -0.34
C SER A 292 6.38 -11.46 0.52
N GLY A 293 5.97 -11.17 1.76
CA GLY A 293 6.66 -10.23 2.64
C GLY A 293 8.13 -10.58 2.88
N ALA A 294 8.96 -9.55 3.08
CA ALA A 294 10.40 -9.64 3.32
C ALA A 294 11.19 -10.46 2.27
N THR A 295 10.65 -10.61 1.06
CA THR A 295 11.34 -11.29 -0.05
C THR A 295 12.26 -10.30 -0.78
N VAL A 296 13.46 -10.78 -1.16
CA VAL A 296 14.38 -10.03 -2.03
C VAL A 296 14.33 -10.61 -3.44
N ILE A 297 13.95 -9.79 -4.42
CA ILE A 297 13.94 -10.15 -5.84
C ILE A 297 15.25 -9.68 -6.47
N SER A 298 16.07 -10.65 -6.91
CA SER A 298 17.44 -10.42 -7.42
C SER A 298 17.59 -10.61 -8.93
N ARG A 299 16.51 -10.95 -9.63
CA ARG A 299 16.47 -11.14 -11.09
C ARG A 299 15.06 -10.84 -11.62
N SER A 300 14.96 -10.57 -12.91
CA SER A 300 13.66 -10.36 -13.56
C SER A 300 12.74 -11.58 -13.39
N LEU A 301 11.45 -11.30 -13.23
CA LEU A 301 10.38 -12.28 -13.13
C LEU A 301 9.50 -12.14 -14.38
N THR A 302 9.69 -13.04 -15.35
CA THR A 302 9.00 -12.99 -16.65
C THR A 302 7.63 -13.65 -16.65
N GLU A 303 7.28 -14.36 -15.59
CA GLU A 303 6.02 -15.09 -15.46
C GLU A 303 5.16 -14.43 -14.37
N PRO A 304 3.84 -14.31 -14.58
CA PRO A 304 2.92 -13.90 -13.53
C PRO A 304 2.86 -14.95 -12.41
N GLY A 305 2.42 -14.54 -11.23
CA GLY A 305 2.17 -15.46 -10.13
C GLY A 305 2.81 -15.03 -8.81
N ARG A 306 2.88 -15.97 -7.87
CA ARG A 306 3.35 -15.69 -6.50
C ARG A 306 4.78 -16.12 -6.29
N TYR A 307 5.60 -15.20 -5.77
CA TYR A 307 7.01 -15.42 -5.48
C TYR A 307 7.30 -15.21 -3.99
N THR A 308 8.05 -16.14 -3.41
CA THR A 308 8.44 -16.12 -2.00
C THR A 308 9.90 -16.50 -1.89
N GLY A 309 10.73 -15.61 -1.35
CA GLY A 309 12.16 -15.85 -1.11
C GLY A 309 12.53 -15.93 0.37
N VAL A 310 11.60 -15.63 1.28
CA VAL A 310 11.84 -15.69 2.72
C VAL A 310 11.94 -17.13 3.20
N TYR A 311 12.90 -17.40 4.09
CA TYR A 311 13.03 -18.68 4.76
C TYR A 311 11.90 -18.86 5.82
N PRO A 312 11.25 -20.02 5.93
CA PRO A 312 10.19 -20.24 6.91
C PRO A 312 10.62 -19.90 8.35
N PHE A 313 9.72 -19.32 9.14
CA PHE A 313 9.98 -19.06 10.56
C PHE A 313 9.94 -20.38 11.34
N GLU A 314 10.85 -20.52 12.32
CA GLU A 314 10.93 -21.69 13.18
C GLU A 314 11.36 -21.29 14.60
N PRO A 315 11.09 -22.13 15.62
CA PRO A 315 11.73 -21.99 16.92
C PRO A 315 13.27 -21.95 16.76
N HIS A 316 13.92 -21.04 17.47
CA HIS A 316 15.34 -20.70 17.25
C HIS A 316 16.28 -21.91 17.16
N ALA A 317 16.17 -22.87 18.09
CA ALA A 317 17.01 -24.06 18.09
C ALA A 317 16.85 -24.92 16.82
N LYS A 318 15.65 -25.01 16.24
CA LYS A 318 15.42 -25.70 14.96
C LYS A 318 15.97 -24.90 13.79
N TRP A 319 15.74 -23.59 13.81
CA TRP A 319 16.27 -22.69 12.79
C TRP A 319 17.79 -22.76 12.70
N GLU A 320 18.51 -22.71 13.83
CA GLU A 320 19.98 -22.78 13.85
C GLU A 320 20.52 -24.09 13.23
N GLN A 321 19.88 -25.21 13.59
CA GLN A 321 20.22 -26.52 13.03
C GLN A 321 20.03 -26.52 11.51
N ASN A 322 18.88 -26.05 11.03
CA ASN A 322 18.58 -26.01 9.60
C ASN A 322 19.47 -25.02 8.84
N ALA A 323 19.77 -23.85 9.42
CA ALA A 323 20.66 -22.85 8.83
C ALA A 323 22.10 -23.36 8.69
N ALA A 324 22.57 -24.20 9.63
CA ALA A 324 23.86 -24.87 9.50
C ALA A 324 23.88 -25.87 8.32
N LEU A 325 22.79 -26.60 8.10
CA LEU A 325 22.66 -27.55 6.98
C LEU A 325 22.66 -26.85 5.62
N LEU A 326 22.01 -25.67 5.50
CA LEU A 326 22.01 -24.89 4.26
C LEU A 326 23.43 -24.58 3.76
N ARG A 327 24.36 -24.24 4.66
CA ARG A 327 25.77 -23.98 4.32
C ARG A 327 26.49 -25.23 3.78
N GLN A 328 25.99 -26.43 4.09
CA GLN A 328 26.58 -27.69 3.67
C GLN A 328 25.97 -28.27 2.39
N LEU A 329 24.91 -27.65 1.83
CA LEU A 329 24.19 -28.18 0.66
C LEU A 329 25.09 -28.50 -0.53
N LYS A 330 26.10 -27.66 -0.82
CA LYS A 330 27.06 -27.94 -1.90
C LYS A 330 27.82 -29.25 -1.65
N LYS A 331 28.36 -29.43 -0.44
CA LYS A 331 29.10 -30.63 -0.05
C LYS A 331 28.19 -31.87 -0.04
N MET A 332 26.93 -31.72 0.39
CA MET A 332 25.95 -32.81 0.31
C MET A 332 25.68 -33.21 -1.14
N ARG A 333 25.47 -32.25 -2.04
CA ARG A 333 25.27 -32.51 -3.48
C ARG A 333 26.46 -33.25 -4.10
N GLU A 334 27.68 -32.85 -3.77
CA GLU A 334 28.91 -33.52 -4.24
C GLU A 334 29.00 -34.96 -3.73
N ARG A 335 28.68 -35.19 -2.45
CA ARG A 335 28.64 -36.54 -1.87
C ARG A 335 27.56 -37.42 -2.50
N ILE A 336 26.35 -36.88 -2.73
CA ILE A 336 25.27 -37.61 -3.40
C ILE A 336 25.70 -38.02 -4.81
N LYS A 337 26.27 -37.11 -5.60
CA LYS A 337 26.78 -37.44 -6.94
C LYS A 337 27.86 -38.52 -6.93
N ALA A 338 28.76 -38.51 -5.95
CA ALA A 338 29.80 -39.53 -5.81
C ALA A 338 29.18 -40.90 -5.52
N LEU A 339 28.21 -40.96 -4.58
CA LEU A 339 27.50 -42.19 -4.24
C LEU A 339 26.67 -42.74 -5.41
N GLU A 340 25.97 -41.88 -6.16
CA GLU A 340 25.22 -42.28 -7.36
C GLU A 340 26.14 -42.90 -8.43
N LYS A 341 27.35 -42.36 -8.61
CA LYS A 341 28.34 -42.88 -9.54
C LYS A 341 28.88 -44.26 -9.11
N GLU A 342 29.18 -44.42 -7.82
CA GLU A 342 29.64 -45.70 -7.27
C GLU A 342 28.55 -46.78 -7.38
N LEU A 343 27.30 -46.42 -7.08
CA LEU A 343 26.16 -47.33 -7.19
C LEU A 343 25.93 -47.82 -8.62
N ALA A 344 25.99 -46.91 -9.60
CA ALA A 344 25.85 -47.26 -11.02
C ALA A 344 26.95 -48.24 -11.47
N ALA A 345 28.20 -48.02 -11.03
CA ALA A 345 29.32 -48.90 -11.32
C ALA A 345 29.14 -50.30 -10.72
N LEU A 346 28.57 -50.41 -9.51
CA LEU A 346 28.30 -51.68 -8.83
C LEU A 346 27.13 -52.46 -9.46
N GLN A 347 26.15 -51.76 -10.05
CA GLN A 347 24.96 -52.37 -10.66
C GLN A 347 25.16 -52.78 -12.13
N GLY A 348 26.35 -52.58 -12.71
CA GLY A 348 26.66 -52.94 -14.09
C GLY A 348 25.94 -52.10 -15.16
N GLY A 349 25.32 -50.99 -14.78
CA GLY A 349 24.53 -50.12 -15.64
C GLY A 349 25.23 -48.79 -15.95
N GLN A 350 25.16 -48.35 -17.21
CA GLN A 350 25.66 -47.05 -17.65
C GLN A 350 25.02 -45.92 -16.83
N PRO A 351 25.78 -44.91 -16.35
CA PRO A 351 25.28 -43.91 -15.42
C PRO A 351 24.12 -43.12 -16.03
N PRO A 352 23.06 -42.81 -15.25
CA PRO A 352 21.93 -42.04 -15.75
C PRO A 352 22.41 -40.65 -16.20
N GLN A 353 21.97 -40.21 -17.39
CA GLN A 353 22.26 -38.86 -17.85
C GLN A 353 21.59 -37.82 -16.94
N PRO A 354 22.25 -36.68 -16.66
CA PRO A 354 21.67 -35.64 -15.84
C PRO A 354 20.46 -35.01 -16.55
N SER A 355 19.30 -35.01 -15.89
CA SER A 355 18.17 -34.19 -16.30
C SER A 355 18.50 -32.71 -16.10
N ALA A 356 18.19 -31.89 -17.10
CA ALA A 356 18.38 -30.43 -17.12
C ALA A 356 17.64 -29.73 -15.97
#